data_AF-X0UV02-F1
#
_entry.id   AF-X0UV02-F1
#
_cell.length_a   1.000
_cell.length_b   1.000
_cell.length_c   1.000
_cell.angle_alpha   90.00
_cell.angle_beta   90.00
_cell.angle_gamma   90.00
#
_symmetry.space_group_name_H-M   'P 1'
#
loop_
_entity.id
_entity.type
_entity.pdbx_description
1 polymer ?
#
loop_
_entity_poly.entity_id
_entity_poly.type
_entity_poly.pdbx_seq_one_letter_code
_entity_poly.pdbx_strand_id
1 'polypeptide(L)'
;MNNLTLPLTDLYAPVRSDLAVVQRIFDDELESELSFVNNLCATVRSYRGKMLRPALLLLSGQATGELSAAHHTLAAVVETVHMATLVH
;
A
#
# COMPACT_ATOMS: atom_id res chain seq x y z
N MET A 1 7.13 29.63 -15.57
CA MET A 1 7.37 28.36 -14.84
C MET A 1 6.07 27.59 -14.86
N ASN A 2 5.92 26.63 -15.78
CA ASN A 2 4.68 25.85 -15.88
C ASN A 2 4.52 25.04 -14.60
N ASN A 3 3.39 25.22 -13.90
CA ASN A 3 2.96 24.33 -12.83
C ASN A 3 2.76 22.93 -13.42
N LEU A 4 3.75 22.05 -13.30
CA LEU A 4 3.57 20.62 -13.52
C LEU A 4 2.71 20.07 -12.37
N THR A 5 1.39 20.20 -12.49
CA THR A 5 0.47 19.40 -11.67
C THR A 5 0.38 18.01 -12.29
N LEU A 6 1.32 17.13 -11.96
CA LEU A 6 1.24 15.71 -12.29
C LEU A 6 0.23 15.04 -11.36
N PRO A 7 -0.77 14.30 -11.87
CA PRO A 7 -1.66 13.54 -11.01
C PRO A 7 -0.87 12.42 -10.34
N LEU A 8 -1.23 12.12 -9.09
CA LEU A 8 -0.52 11.13 -8.26
C LEU A 8 -0.43 9.74 -8.93
N THR A 9 -1.45 9.37 -9.69
CA THR A 9 -1.50 8.14 -10.48
C THR A 9 -0.39 8.02 -11.52
N ASP A 10 0.11 9.14 -12.05
CA ASP A 10 1.19 9.15 -13.03
C ASP A 10 2.55 8.97 -12.34
N LEU A 11 2.70 9.49 -11.12
CA LEU A 11 3.89 9.26 -10.29
C LEU A 11 4.05 7.77 -9.93
N TYR A 12 2.94 7.03 -9.86
CA TYR A 12 2.94 5.60 -9.55
C TYR A 12 3.11 4.70 -10.79
N ALA A 13 3.16 5.27 -12.00
CA ALA A 13 3.29 4.50 -13.22
C ALA A 13 4.45 3.48 -13.20
N PRO A 14 5.66 3.80 -12.68
CA PRO A 14 6.80 2.86 -12.68
C PRO A 14 6.60 1.61 -11.80
N VAL A 15 5.70 1.68 -10.82
CA VAL A 15 5.47 0.62 -9.81
C VAL A 15 4.01 0.20 -9.73
N ARG A 16 3.20 0.50 -10.76
CA ARG A 16 1.75 0.24 -10.76
C ARG A 16 1.43 -1.25 -10.60
N SER A 17 2.17 -2.11 -11.30
CA SER A 17 2.04 -3.57 -11.20
C SER A 17 2.36 -4.07 -9.80
N ASP A 18 3.45 -3.57 -9.22
CA ASP A 18 3.95 -3.94 -7.90
C ASP A 18 2.99 -3.46 -6.81
N LEU A 19 2.43 -2.26 -6.94
CA LEU A 19 1.38 -1.76 -6.06
C LEU A 19 0.14 -2.65 -6.06
N ALA A 20 -0.24 -3.23 -7.21
CA ALA A 20 -1.35 -4.18 -7.25
C ALA A 20 -1.01 -5.50 -6.53
N VAL A 21 0.25 -5.93 -6.51
CA VAL A 21 0.71 -7.09 -5.71
C VAL A 21 0.65 -6.76 -4.22
N VAL A 22 1.20 -5.61 -3.82
CA VAL A 22 1.13 -5.11 -2.44
C VAL A 22 -0.31 -5.03 -1.96
N GLN A 23 -1.21 -4.57 -2.82
CA GLN A 23 -2.61 -4.43 -2.48
C GLN A 23 -3.25 -5.77 -2.14
N ARG A 24 -2.94 -6.82 -2.91
CA ARG A 24 -3.42 -8.18 -2.62
C ARG A 24 -2.87 -8.70 -1.29
N ILE A 25 -1.56 -8.61 -1.07
CA ILE A 25 -0.91 -9.04 0.18
C ILE A 25 -1.56 -8.34 1.38
N PHE A 26 -1.79 -7.04 1.26
CA PHE A 26 -2.45 -6.24 2.29
C PHE A 26 -3.89 -6.70 2.56
N ASP A 27 -4.67 -6.98 1.51
CA ASP A 27 -6.06 -7.40 1.63
C ASP A 27 -6.20 -8.80 2.25
N ASP A 28 -5.30 -9.72 1.88
CA ASP A 28 -5.21 -11.08 2.40
C ASP A 28 -4.85 -11.07 3.91
N GLU A 29 -3.94 -10.19 4.34
CA GLU A 29 -3.51 -10.08 5.75
C GLU A 29 -4.61 -9.55 6.68
N LEU A 30 -5.64 -8.90 6.14
CA LEU A 30 -6.77 -8.38 6.91
C LEU A 30 -7.92 -9.39 7.07
N GLU A 31 -7.78 -10.61 6.58
CA GLU A 31 -8.74 -11.69 6.79
C GLU A 31 -8.61 -12.31 8.19
N SER A 32 -9.74 -12.67 8.80
CA SER A 32 -9.77 -13.31 10.12
C SER A 32 -10.82 -14.43 10.16
N GLU A 33 -10.55 -15.48 10.93
CA GLU A 33 -11.55 -16.53 11.22
C GLU A 33 -12.72 -15.99 12.07
N LEU A 34 -12.53 -14.86 12.75
CA LEU A 34 -13.54 -14.23 13.59
C LEU A 34 -14.35 -13.21 12.77
N SER A 35 -15.65 -13.49 12.59
CA SER A 35 -16.56 -12.64 11.81
C SER A 35 -16.63 -11.19 12.28
N PHE A 36 -16.56 -10.95 13.59
CA PHE A 36 -16.51 -9.59 14.15
C PHE A 36 -15.26 -8.82 13.72
N VAL A 37 -14.11 -9.47 13.68
CA VAL A 37 -12.85 -8.86 13.23
C VAL A 37 -12.96 -8.49 11.74
N ASN A 38 -13.54 -9.36 10.91
CA ASN A 38 -13.77 -9.05 9.49
C ASN A 38 -14.66 -7.82 9.29
N ASN A 39 -15.71 -7.65 10.11
CA ASN A 39 -16.57 -6.47 10.06
C ASN A 39 -15.81 -5.19 10.42
N LEU A 40 -14.93 -5.27 11.43
CA LEU A 40 -14.05 -4.16 11.78
C LEU A 40 -13.10 -3.85 10.62
N CYS A 41 -12.37 -4.85 10.12
CA CYS A 41 -11.45 -4.74 8.99
C CYS A 41 -12.13 -4.17 7.74
N ALA A 42 -13.40 -4.49 7.46
CA ALA A 42 -14.15 -3.89 6.36
C ALA A 42 -14.30 -2.36 6.51
N THR A 43 -14.55 -1.89 7.74
CA THR A 43 -14.57 -0.46 8.05
C THR A 43 -13.17 0.13 7.89
N VAL A 44 -12.12 -0.55 8.38
CA VAL A 44 -10.76 -0.03 8.29
C VAL A 44 -10.26 0.04 6.83
N ARG A 45 -10.64 -0.92 5.98
CA ARG A 45 -10.38 -0.90 4.52
C ARG A 45 -10.95 0.36 3.85
N SER A 46 -12.06 0.93 4.35
CA SER A 46 -12.64 2.16 3.80
C SER A 46 -11.79 3.41 4.06
N TYR A 47 -10.92 3.38 5.09
CA TYR A 47 -9.95 4.45 5.36
C TYR A 47 -8.71 4.38 4.47
N ARG A 48 -8.66 3.44 3.52
CA ARG A 48 -7.51 3.29 2.61
C ARG A 48 -7.22 4.61 1.91
N GLY A 49 -6.05 5.14 2.21
CA GLY A 49 -5.55 6.39 1.64
C GLY A 49 -5.01 6.20 0.23
N LYS A 50 -4.13 7.11 -0.16
CA LYS A 50 -3.54 7.16 -1.51
C LYS A 50 -2.44 6.10 -1.75
N MET A 51 -2.26 5.12 -0.86
CA MET A 51 -1.12 4.16 -0.86
C MET A 51 0.26 4.81 -0.99
N LEU A 52 0.43 6.02 -0.43
CA LEU A 52 1.65 6.78 -0.59
C LEU A 52 2.88 6.07 0.00
N ARG A 53 2.70 5.35 1.11
CA ARG A 53 3.80 4.65 1.80
C ARG A 53 4.27 3.41 1.01
N PRO A 54 3.39 2.50 0.56
CA PRO A 54 3.74 1.47 -0.39
C PRO A 54 4.46 2.00 -1.63
N ALA A 55 3.90 3.05 -2.24
CA ALA A 55 4.45 3.59 -3.49
C ALA A 55 5.86 4.16 -3.27
N LEU A 56 6.08 4.91 -2.19
CA LEU A 56 7.39 5.46 -1.85
C LEU A 56 8.43 4.34 -1.62
N LEU A 57 8.04 3.26 -0.92
CA LEU A 57 8.92 2.12 -0.70
C LEU A 57 9.31 1.45 -2.02
N LEU A 58 8.34 1.14 -2.88
CA LEU A 58 8.59 0.48 -4.17
C LEU A 58 9.41 1.36 -5.10
N LEU A 59 9.11 2.66 -5.18
CA LEU A 59 9.89 3.61 -5.98
C LEU A 59 11.34 3.70 -5.46
N SER A 60 11.54 3.69 -4.15
CA SER A 60 12.89 3.70 -3.54
C SER A 60 13.63 2.39 -3.83
N GLY A 61 12.95 1.25 -3.73
CA GLY A 61 13.51 -0.06 -4.09
C GLY A 61 13.94 -0.10 -5.55
N GLN A 62 13.06 0.30 -6.47
CA GLN A 62 13.35 0.36 -7.90
C GLN A 62 14.47 1.36 -8.26
N ALA A 63 14.57 2.48 -7.53
CA ALA A 63 15.63 3.47 -7.73
C ALA A 63 17.01 3.01 -7.24
N THR A 64 17.04 2.05 -6.31
CA THR A 64 18.28 1.55 -5.67
C THR A 64 18.67 0.15 -6.11
N GLY A 65 17.79 -0.56 -6.83
CA GLY A 65 18.03 -1.90 -7.33
C GLY A 65 16.78 -2.56 -7.93
N GLU A 66 16.78 -3.88 -7.96
CA GLU A 66 15.66 -4.67 -8.47
C GLU A 66 14.63 -4.92 -7.37
N LEU A 67 13.34 -4.80 -7.72
CA LEU A 67 12.26 -5.18 -6.83
C LEU A 67 12.18 -6.70 -6.69
N SER A 68 11.78 -7.12 -5.49
CA SER A 68 11.62 -8.52 -5.13
C SER A 68 10.36 -8.69 -4.29
N ALA A 69 9.92 -9.95 -4.09
CA ALA A 69 8.77 -10.25 -3.25
C ALA A 69 8.89 -9.65 -1.83
N ALA A 70 10.12 -9.56 -1.29
CA ALA A 70 10.36 -8.95 0.01
C ALA A 70 9.97 -7.45 0.05
N HIS A 71 10.17 -6.72 -1.05
CA HIS A 71 9.71 -5.33 -1.16
C HIS A 71 8.20 -5.23 -1.16
N HIS A 72 7.50 -6.18 -1.81
CA HIS A 72 6.03 -6.21 -1.80
C HIS A 72 5.49 -6.49 -0.40
N THR A 73 6.03 -7.50 0.29
CA THR A 73 5.67 -7.81 1.68
C THR A 73 5.94 -6.63 2.59
N LEU A 74 7.12 -5.99 2.48
CA LEU A 74 7.46 -4.86 3.34
C LEU A 74 6.57 -3.63 3.07
N ALA A 75 6.23 -3.35 1.81
CA ALA A 75 5.29 -2.30 1.46
C ALA A 75 3.89 -2.54 2.07
N ALA A 76 3.42 -3.79 2.07
CA ALA A 76 2.16 -4.15 2.74
C ALA A 76 2.26 -3.95 4.25
N VAL A 77 3.34 -4.42 4.89
CA VAL A 77 3.60 -4.25 6.33
C VAL A 77 3.59 -2.77 6.73
N VAL A 78 4.25 -1.90 5.97
CA VAL A 78 4.29 -0.46 6.25
C VAL A 78 2.89 0.16 6.19
N GLU A 79 2.06 -0.24 5.23
CA GLU A 79 0.69 0.24 5.15
C GLU A 79 -0.19 -0.32 6.28
N THR A 80 0.01 -1.58 6.68
CA THR A 80 -0.68 -2.19 7.83
C THR A 80 -0.34 -1.47 9.13
N VAL A 81 0.94 -1.13 9.36
CA VAL A 81 1.36 -0.34 10.53
C VAL A 81 0.73 1.05 10.51
N HIS A 82 0.71 1.72 9.35
CA HIS A 82 0.03 3.00 9.21
C HIS A 82 -1.46 2.89 9.54
N MET A 83 -2.12 1.86 9.02
CA MET A 83 -3.53 1.61 9.27
C MET A 83 -3.81 1.34 10.75
N ALA A 84 -2.98 0.55 11.42
CA ALA A 84 -3.12 0.28 12.85
C ALA A 84 -3.10 1.58 13.68
N THR A 85 -2.26 2.55 13.31
CA THR A 85 -2.21 3.86 13.98
C THR A 85 -3.41 4.77 13.71
N LEU A 86 -4.25 4.47 12.72
CA LEU A 86 -5.49 5.20 12.48
C LEU A 86 -6.66 4.63 13.30
N VAL A 87 -6.55 3.36 13.70
CA VAL A 87 -7.56 2.64 14.48
C VAL A 87 -7.40 2.91 15.98
N HIS A 88 -6.15 3.01 16.45
CA HIS A 88 -5.83 3.44 17.82
C HIS A 88 -6.12 4.93 18.02
#